data_AF-A0A926XTV0-F1
#
_entry.id   AF-A0A926XTV0-F1
#
_cell.length_a   1.000
_cell.length_b   1.000
_cell.length_c   1.000
_cell.angle_alpha   90.00
_cell.angle_beta   90.00
_cell.angle_gamma   90.00
#
_symmetry.space_group_name_H-M   'P 1'
#
loop_
_entity.id
_entity.type
_entity.pdbx_description
1 polymer ?
#
loop_
_entity_poly.entity_id
_entity_poly.type
_entity_poly.pdbx_seq_one_letter_code
_entity_poly.pdbx_strand_id
1 'polypeptide(L)'
;MEQSKKTANFQSVIFALLHAATYLPATWLLKHGVVDQPVSIFIAIVPIITFAIFIFKYIKDFSVLDEVKQRVQFEAVIIGFSMTAMLIMLLFLLSLCDISNSDFFGYGQLLGYCWGFYFIGWLISKKKYGV
;
A
#
# COMPACT_ATOMS: atom_id res chain seq x y z
N MET A 1 -6.38 9.97 -27.97
CA MET A 1 -6.10 8.87 -27.01
C MET A 1 -5.02 9.22 -25.97
N GLU A 2 -4.09 10.13 -26.27
CA GLU A 2 -3.00 10.53 -25.36
C GLU A 2 -3.45 11.37 -24.14
N GLN A 3 -4.44 12.26 -24.31
CA GLN A 3 -4.98 13.06 -23.20
C GLN A 3 -5.72 12.22 -22.14
N SER A 4 -6.32 11.08 -22.53
CA SER A 4 -7.04 10.18 -21.60
C SER A 4 -6.09 9.39 -20.69
N LYS A 5 -4.92 8.97 -21.21
CA LYS A 5 -3.87 8.32 -20.41
C LYS A 5 -3.28 9.28 -19.35
N LYS A 6 -3.22 10.59 -19.63
CA LYS A 6 -2.63 11.59 -18.71
C LYS A 6 -3.56 11.93 -17.55
N THR A 7 -4.87 12.03 -17.78
CA THR A 7 -5.87 12.28 -16.73
C THR A 7 -6.11 11.09 -15.81
N ALA A 8 -6.07 9.85 -16.34
CA ALA A 8 -6.17 8.63 -15.53
C ALA A 8 -5.07 8.55 -14.47
N ASN A 9 -3.82 8.76 -14.90
CA ASN A 9 -2.65 8.74 -14.01
C ASN A 9 -2.73 9.85 -12.93
N PHE A 10 -3.21 11.04 -13.30
CA PHE A 10 -3.40 12.14 -12.35
C PHE A 10 -4.49 11.84 -11.31
N GLN A 11 -5.58 11.19 -11.71
CA GLN A 11 -6.65 10.80 -10.77
C GLN A 11 -6.17 9.76 -9.77
N SER A 12 -5.46 8.73 -10.19
CA SER A 12 -4.93 7.72 -9.27
C SER A 12 -3.95 8.32 -8.25
N VAL A 13 -3.11 9.27 -8.66
CA VAL A 13 -2.23 10.01 -7.73
C VAL A 13 -3.03 10.86 -6.75
N ILE A 14 -4.10 11.54 -7.19
CA ILE A 14 -4.98 12.32 -6.30
C ILE A 14 -5.64 11.43 -5.25
N PHE A 15 -6.11 10.24 -5.64
CA PHE A 15 -6.73 9.30 -4.69
C PHE A 15 -5.73 8.69 -3.71
N ALA A 16 -4.49 8.45 -4.14
CA ALA A 16 -3.39 8.08 -3.24
C ALA A 16 -3.09 9.19 -2.23
N LEU A 17 -3.06 10.46 -2.67
CA LEU A 17 -2.89 11.63 -1.82
C LEU A 17 -4.06 11.81 -0.85
N LEU A 18 -5.30 11.61 -1.30
CA LEU A 18 -6.49 11.61 -0.44
C LEU A 18 -6.41 10.49 0.61
N HIS A 19 -5.99 9.29 0.22
CA HIS A 19 -5.78 8.21 1.17
C HIS A 19 -4.72 8.58 2.21
N ALA A 20 -3.56 9.09 1.80
CA ALA A 20 -2.54 9.57 2.73
C ALA A 20 -3.05 10.68 3.65
N ALA A 21 -3.82 11.64 3.12
CA ALA A 21 -4.43 12.73 3.87
C ALA A 21 -5.52 12.28 4.85
N THR A 22 -6.17 11.14 4.61
CA THR A 22 -7.11 10.54 5.57
C THR A 22 -6.41 9.63 6.58
N TYR A 23 -5.38 8.89 6.14
CA TYR A 23 -4.69 7.88 6.93
C TYR A 23 -3.80 8.51 8.01
N LEU A 24 -3.00 9.54 7.67
CA LEU A 24 -2.06 10.16 8.61
C LEU A 24 -2.75 10.87 9.79
N PRO A 25 -3.81 11.68 9.58
CA PRO A 25 -4.54 12.28 10.70
C PRO A 25 -5.30 11.23 11.51
N ALA A 26 -5.87 10.21 10.87
CA ALA A 26 -6.56 9.12 11.57
C ALA A 26 -5.59 8.35 12.49
N THR A 27 -4.39 8.00 12.00
CA THR A 27 -3.37 7.35 12.83
C THR A 27 -2.90 8.25 13.97
N TRP A 28 -2.73 9.54 13.73
CA TRP A 28 -2.34 10.49 14.77
C TRP A 28 -3.42 10.64 15.86
N LEU A 29 -4.69 10.84 15.47
CA LEU A 29 -5.86 10.97 16.36
C LEU A 29 -6.07 9.72 17.22
N LEU A 30 -6.02 8.53 16.59
CA LEU A 30 -6.20 7.26 17.29
C LEU A 30 -5.04 6.94 18.23
N LYS A 31 -3.80 7.28 17.85
CA LYS A 31 -2.61 7.03 18.69
C LYS A 31 -2.58 7.90 19.95
N HIS A 32 -3.11 9.12 19.90
CA HIS A 32 -3.13 10.04 21.03
C HIS A 32 -4.40 9.90 21.91
N GLY A 33 -5.32 9.00 21.57
CA GLY A 33 -6.51 8.72 22.37
C GLY A 33 -7.43 9.94 22.57
N VAL A 34 -7.41 10.90 21.63
CA VAL A 34 -8.06 12.20 21.78
C VAL A 34 -9.59 12.11 21.61
N VAL A 35 -10.09 10.96 21.18
CA VAL A 35 -11.47 10.76 20.74
C VAL A 35 -12.08 9.53 21.40
N ASP A 36 -13.36 9.67 21.72
CA ASP A 36 -14.14 8.63 22.41
C ASP A 36 -14.28 7.36 21.55
N GLN A 37 -14.54 6.23 22.20
CA GLN A 37 -14.49 4.89 21.56
C GLN A 37 -15.38 4.76 20.31
N PRO A 38 -16.62 5.28 20.26
CA PRO A 38 -17.46 5.23 19.07
C PRO A 38 -16.87 6.03 17.90
N VAL A 39 -16.32 7.21 18.20
CA VAL A 39 -15.73 8.12 17.20
C VAL A 39 -14.46 7.53 16.61
N SER A 40 -13.66 6.85 17.44
CA SER A 40 -12.46 6.13 17.01
C SER A 40 -12.76 5.05 15.95
N ILE A 41 -13.88 4.33 16.08
CA ILE A 41 -14.30 3.32 15.10
C ILE A 41 -14.61 3.98 13.75
N PHE A 42 -15.35 5.09 13.74
CA PHE A 42 -15.65 5.82 12.50
C PHE A 42 -14.38 6.36 11.84
N ILE A 43 -13.45 6.92 12.62
CA ILE A 43 -12.17 7.42 12.12
C ILE A 43 -11.32 6.30 11.51
N ALA A 44 -11.36 5.08 12.05
CA ALA A 44 -10.64 3.94 11.49
C ALA A 44 -11.22 3.45 10.15
N ILE A 45 -12.53 3.63 9.91
CA ILE A 45 -13.21 3.16 8.69
C ILE A 45 -12.97 4.10 7.50
N VAL A 46 -12.87 5.41 7.72
CA VAL A 46 -12.73 6.41 6.64
C VAL A 46 -11.52 6.14 5.71
N PRO A 47 -10.32 5.84 6.23
CA PRO A 47 -9.17 5.50 5.38
C PRO A 47 -9.38 4.22 4.56
N ILE A 48 -10.11 3.25 5.11
CA ILE A 48 -10.41 1.97 4.42
C ILE A 48 -11.33 2.19 3.22
N ILE A 49 -12.39 3.01 3.39
CA ILE A 49 -13.30 3.36 2.28
C ILE A 49 -12.51 4.10 1.18
N THR A 50 -11.68 5.06 1.58
CA THR A 50 -10.85 5.83 0.64
C THR A 50 -9.88 4.91 -0.11
N PHE A 51 -9.29 3.94 0.57
CA PHE A 51 -8.40 2.95 -0.04
C PHE A 51 -9.14 2.01 -1.00
N ALA A 52 -10.36 1.58 -0.66
CA ALA A 52 -11.18 0.74 -1.54
C ALA A 52 -11.50 1.45 -2.86
N ILE A 53 -11.82 2.75 -2.81
CA ILE A 53 -12.04 3.57 -4.02
C ILE A 53 -10.75 3.68 -4.83
N PHE A 54 -9.61 3.88 -4.17
CA PHE A 54 -8.30 3.89 -4.82
C PHE A 54 -8.01 2.57 -5.54
N ILE A 55 -8.23 1.41 -4.89
CA ILE A 55 -8.06 0.08 -5.51
C ILE A 55 -8.92 -0.05 -6.77
N PHE A 56 -10.19 0.32 -6.70
CA PHE A 56 -11.10 0.21 -7.84
C PHE A 56 -10.62 1.02 -9.04
N LYS A 57 -10.15 2.25 -8.80
CA LYS A 57 -9.57 3.10 -9.85
C LYS A 57 -8.24 2.57 -10.37
N TYR A 58 -7.39 2.10 -9.48
CA TYR A 58 -6.11 1.50 -9.83
C TYR A 58 -6.27 0.30 -10.76
N ILE A 59 -7.22 -0.60 -10.46
CA ILE A 59 -7.55 -1.75 -11.33
C ILE A 59 -8.05 -1.29 -12.70
N LYS A 60 -8.88 -0.25 -12.74
CA LYS A 60 -9.38 0.30 -14.01
C LYS A 60 -8.27 0.92 -14.85
N ASP A 61 -7.33 1.62 -14.24
CA ASP A 61 -6.18 2.18 -14.96
C ASP A 61 -5.25 1.07 -15.47
N PHE A 62 -5.15 -0.02 -14.71
CA PHE A 62 -4.36 -1.19 -15.07
C PHE A 62 -4.85 -1.87 -16.35
N SER A 63 -6.17 -1.98 -16.53
CA SER A 63 -6.74 -2.67 -17.70
C SER A 63 -6.48 -1.93 -19.03
N VAL A 64 -6.10 -0.66 -18.97
CA VAL A 64 -5.77 0.19 -20.13
C VAL A 64 -4.26 0.24 -20.40
N LEU A 65 -3.44 -0.39 -19.55
CA LEU A 65 -2.00 -0.48 -19.76
C LEU A 65 -1.64 -1.50 -20.85
N ASP A 66 -0.56 -1.21 -21.56
CA ASP A 66 0.03 -2.12 -22.54
C ASP A 66 0.47 -3.42 -21.82
N GLU A 67 0.41 -4.57 -22.51
CA GLU A 67 0.67 -5.90 -21.90
C GLU A 67 2.01 -5.98 -21.15
N VAL A 68 3.06 -5.33 -21.67
CA VAL A 68 4.39 -5.27 -21.04
C VAL A 68 4.32 -4.55 -19.70
N LYS A 69 3.58 -3.43 -19.62
CA LYS A 69 3.43 -2.66 -18.38
C LYS A 69 2.57 -3.40 -17.36
N GLN A 70 1.53 -4.09 -17.80
CA GLN A 70 0.75 -4.97 -16.93
C GLN A 70 1.62 -6.08 -16.34
N ARG A 71 2.48 -6.71 -17.16
CA ARG A 71 3.40 -7.75 -16.69
C ARG A 71 4.42 -7.22 -15.68
N VAL A 72 5.02 -6.05 -15.94
CA VAL A 72 5.95 -5.39 -15.00
C VAL A 72 5.29 -5.20 -13.64
N GLN A 73 4.06 -4.71 -13.64
CA GLN A 73 3.33 -4.45 -12.41
C GLN A 73 2.89 -5.73 -11.69
N PHE A 74 2.49 -6.76 -12.44
CA PHE A 74 2.12 -8.05 -11.86
C PHE A 74 3.34 -8.73 -11.21
N GLU A 75 4.50 -8.70 -11.88
CA GLU A 75 5.76 -9.16 -11.28
C GLU A 75 6.12 -8.35 -10.03
N ALA A 76 5.95 -7.03 -10.06
CA ALA A 76 6.18 -6.16 -8.90
C ALA A 76 5.30 -6.56 -7.71
N VAL A 77 4.03 -6.86 -7.94
CA VAL A 77 3.09 -7.32 -6.92
C VAL A 77 3.49 -8.70 -6.40
N ILE A 78 3.89 -9.64 -7.27
CA ILE A 78 4.36 -10.97 -6.84
C ILE A 78 5.58 -10.83 -5.94
N ILE A 79 6.58 -10.06 -6.36
CA ILE A 79 7.81 -9.84 -5.59
C ILE A 79 7.48 -9.16 -4.25
N GLY A 80 6.67 -8.11 -4.29
CA GLY A 80 6.24 -7.38 -3.10
C GLY A 80 5.49 -8.28 -2.10
N PHE A 81 4.55 -9.08 -2.61
CA PHE A 81 3.78 -10.04 -1.81
C PHE A 81 4.68 -11.12 -1.21
N SER A 82 5.57 -11.73 -2.01
CA SER A 82 6.50 -12.77 -1.54
C SER A 82 7.43 -12.23 -0.44
N MET A 83 7.98 -11.03 -0.59
CA MET A 83 8.83 -10.42 0.44
C MET A 83 8.04 -10.05 1.70
N THR A 84 6.80 -9.57 1.55
CA THR A 84 5.91 -9.29 2.69
C THR A 84 5.56 -10.56 3.45
N ALA A 85 5.21 -11.64 2.74
CA ALA A 85 4.93 -12.93 3.35
C ALA A 85 6.16 -13.49 4.07
N MET A 86 7.34 -13.40 3.44
CA MET A 86 8.62 -13.79 4.06
C MET A 86 8.89 -13.00 5.36
N LEU A 87 8.66 -11.69 5.35
CA LEU A 87 8.80 -10.85 6.54
C LEU A 87 7.81 -11.26 7.63
N ILE A 88 6.52 -11.46 7.31
CA ILE A 88 5.51 -11.87 8.29
C ILE A 88 5.88 -13.22 8.93
N MET A 89 6.33 -14.20 8.13
CA MET A 89 6.79 -15.48 8.65
C MET A 89 8.00 -15.33 9.58
N LEU A 90 8.97 -14.48 9.22
CA LEU A 90 10.12 -14.19 10.08
C LEU A 90 9.69 -13.55 11.41
N LEU A 91 8.77 -12.56 11.38
CA LEU A 91 8.26 -11.91 12.58
C LEU A 91 7.48 -12.88 13.48
N PHE A 92 6.70 -13.76 12.87
CA PHE A 92 6.02 -14.82 13.60
C PHE A 92 7.01 -15.75 14.32
N LEU A 93 8.05 -16.21 13.63
CA LEU A 93 9.10 -17.06 14.23
C LEU A 93 9.86 -16.34 15.35
N LEU A 94 10.24 -15.07 15.15
CA LEU A 94 10.90 -14.26 16.18
C LEU A 94 9.99 -14.05 17.41
N SER A 95 8.69 -13.92 17.20
CA SER A 95 7.71 -13.85 18.29
C SER A 95 7.65 -15.13 19.11
N LEU A 96 7.89 -16.31 18.51
CA LEU A 96 7.97 -17.57 19.26
C LEU A 96 9.25 -17.69 20.10
N CYS A 97 10.30 -16.96 19.72
CA CYS A 97 11.56 -16.92 20.45
C CYS A 97 11.63 -15.81 21.51
N ASP A 98 10.55 -15.03 21.70
CA ASP A 98 10.51 -13.85 22.57
C ASP A 98 11.51 -12.74 22.16
N ILE A 99 11.91 -12.70 20.89
CA ILE A 99 12.84 -11.71 20.28
C ILE A 99 12.04 -10.66 19.47
N SER A 100 10.77 -10.47 19.79
CA SER A 100 9.91 -9.52 19.05
C SER A 100 10.12 -8.10 19.55
N ASN A 101 10.69 -7.24 18.71
CA ASN A 101 10.78 -5.80 18.98
C ASN A 101 9.61 -5.07 18.31
N SER A 102 8.58 -4.75 19.09
CA SER A 102 7.33 -4.13 18.60
C SER A 102 7.52 -2.73 18.02
N ASP A 103 8.60 -2.03 18.38
CA ASP A 103 8.86 -0.66 17.92
C ASP A 103 9.33 -0.59 16.46
N PHE A 104 10.06 -1.60 15.99
CA PHE A 104 10.54 -1.69 14.60
C PHE A 104 9.64 -2.55 13.70
N PHE A 105 8.89 -3.48 14.29
CA PHE A 105 8.08 -4.47 13.57
C PHE A 105 6.58 -4.42 13.87
N GLY A 106 6.09 -3.28 14.38
CA GLY A 106 4.67 -3.06 14.60
C GLY A 106 3.83 -3.10 13.32
N TYR A 107 2.51 -3.28 13.48
CA TYR A 107 1.56 -3.37 12.37
C TYR A 107 1.51 -2.11 11.49
N GLY A 108 1.83 -0.93 12.06
CA GLY A 108 1.92 0.31 11.28
C GLY A 108 3.11 0.35 10.32
N GLN A 109 4.24 -0.19 10.75
CA GLN A 109 5.48 -0.31 9.96
C GLN A 109 5.32 -1.37 8.87
N LEU A 110 4.52 -2.41 9.11
CA LEU A 110 4.22 -3.47 8.15
C LEU A 110 3.63 -2.92 6.83
N LEU A 111 2.77 -1.92 6.91
CA LEU A 111 2.25 -1.22 5.73
C LEU A 111 3.37 -0.53 4.95
N GLY A 112 4.29 0.14 5.65
CA GLY A 112 5.47 0.76 5.04
C GLY A 112 6.37 -0.26 4.33
N TYR A 113 6.63 -1.42 4.96
CA TYR A 113 7.39 -2.51 4.34
C TYR A 113 6.70 -3.08 3.11
N CYS A 114 5.38 -3.28 3.14
CA CYS A 114 4.61 -3.76 2.00
C CYS A 114 4.79 -2.86 0.76
N TRP A 115 4.65 -1.55 0.95
CA TRP A 115 4.89 -0.57 -0.12
C TRP A 115 6.36 -0.57 -0.58
N GLY A 116 7.31 -0.59 0.35
CA GLY A 116 8.74 -0.66 0.03
C GLY A 116 9.09 -1.88 -0.81
N PHE A 117 8.55 -3.05 -0.46
CA PHE A 117 8.76 -4.29 -1.19
C PHE A 117 8.15 -4.27 -2.58
N TYR A 118 6.96 -3.68 -2.72
CA TYR A 118 6.37 -3.45 -4.03
C TYR A 118 7.24 -2.55 -4.91
N PHE A 119 7.79 -1.44 -4.37
CA PHE A 119 8.69 -0.58 -5.13
C PHE A 119 9.98 -1.29 -5.57
N ILE A 120 10.54 -2.15 -4.72
CA ILE A 120 11.69 -2.99 -5.09
C ILE A 120 11.32 -3.91 -6.27
N GLY A 121 10.20 -4.62 -6.17
CA GLY A 121 9.71 -5.47 -7.26
C GLY A 121 9.48 -4.69 -8.54
N TRP A 122 8.90 -3.49 -8.44
CA TRP A 122 8.65 -2.60 -9.57
C TRP A 122 9.95 -2.16 -10.24
N LEU A 123 10.97 -1.74 -9.49
CA LEU A 123 12.26 -1.33 -10.04
C LEU A 123 12.97 -2.50 -10.76
N ILE A 124 12.92 -3.71 -10.18
CA ILE A 124 13.51 -4.91 -10.77
C ILE A 124 12.83 -5.24 -12.10
N SER A 125 11.50 -5.30 -12.12
CA SER A 125 10.74 -5.63 -13.32
C SER A 125 10.85 -4.52 -14.37
N LYS A 126 10.85 -3.25 -13.96
CA LYS A 126 11.07 -2.12 -14.87
C LYS A 126 12.42 -2.23 -15.59
N LYS A 127 13.50 -2.53 -14.85
CA LYS A 127 14.84 -2.76 -15.41
C LYS A 127 14.88 -3.96 -16.37
N LYS A 128 14.15 -5.04 -16.05
CA LYS A 128 14.06 -6.26 -16.88
C LYS A 128 13.40 -6.01 -18.23
N TYR A 129 12.35 -5.19 -18.27
CA TYR A 129 11.59 -4.91 -19.49
C TYR A 129 12.02 -3.63 -20.22
N GLY A 130 12.97 -2.86 -19.67
CA GLY A 130 13.52 -1.65 -20.30
C GLY A 130 12.52 -0.49 -20.41
N VAL A 131 11.49 -0.47 -19.56
CA VAL A 131 10.42 0.54 -19.52
C VAL A 131 10.68 1.62 -18.48
#